data_AF-A0A2N1WCN7-F1
#
_entry.id   AF-A0A2N1WCN7-F1
#
_cell.length_a   1.000
_cell.length_b   1.000
_cell.length_c   1.000
_cell.angle_alpha   90.00
_cell.angle_beta   90.00
_cell.angle_gamma   90.00
#
_symmetry.space_group_name_H-M   'P 1'
#
loop_
_entity.id
_entity.type
_entity.pdbx_description
1 polymer ?
#
loop_
_entity_poly.entity_id
_entity_poly.type
_entity_poly.pdbx_seq_one_letter_code
_entity_poly.pdbx_strand_id
1 'polypeptide(L)' 'MSAAPLIGIVMGSKSDWPTMRRAAELLDALEVPYEAEVVSAHRT' A
#
# COMPACT_ATOMS: atom_id res chain seq x y z
N MET A 1 20.52 -3.38 -3.38
CA MET A 1 19.68 -2.37 -4.04
C MET A 1 18.25 -2.77 -3.77
N SER A 2 17.47 -1.99 -3.00
CA SER A 2 16.03 -2.26 -2.94
C SER A 2 15.46 -1.93 -4.31
N ALA A 3 14.73 -2.88 -4.91
CA ALA A 3 14.01 -2.62 -6.15
C ALA A 3 13.05 -1.44 -5.90
N ALA A 4 12.97 -0.51 -6.84
CA ALA A 4 11.98 0.57 -6.77
C ALA A 4 10.57 -0.05 -6.69
N PRO A 5 9.66 0.51 -5.88
CA PRO A 5 8.31 -0.02 -5.77
C PRO A 5 7.62 0.04 -7.13
N LEU A 6 7.01 -1.07 -7.54
CA LEU A 6 6.28 -1.18 -8.81
C LEU A 6 4.80 -0.85 -8.63
N ILE A 7 4.30 -0.95 -7.39
CA ILE A 7 2.91 -0.78 -7.02
C ILE A 7 2.83 0.15 -5.81
N GLY A 8 1.91 1.12 -5.87
CA GLY A 8 1.53 1.95 -4.73
C GLY A 8 0.17 1.52 -4.19
N ILE A 9 0.11 1.19 -2.90
CA ILE A 9 -1.13 0.96 -2.16
C ILE A 9 -1.54 2.27 -1.48
N VAL A 10 -2.48 2.99 -2.08
CA VAL A 10 -2.97 4.26 -1.51
C VAL A 10 -4.30 4.07 -0.80
N MET A 11 -4.51 4.78 0.30
CA MET A 11 -5.76 4.74 1.06
C MET A 11 -6.13 6.09 1.67
N GLY A 12 -7.42 6.34 1.89
CA GLY A 12 -7.91 7.66 2.31
C GLY A 12 -7.69 7.98 3.79
N SER A 13 -7.41 6.96 4.60
CA SER A 13 -7.21 7.06 6.05
C SER A 13 -6.54 5.81 6.63
N LYS A 14 -5.98 5.93 7.83
CA LYS A 14 -5.46 4.76 8.58
C LYS A 14 -6.54 3.73 8.91
N SER A 15 -7.81 4.14 9.03
CA SER A 15 -8.93 3.22 9.28
C SER A 15 -9.24 2.31 8.10
N ASP A 16 -8.74 2.62 6.90
CA ASP A 16 -8.90 1.75 5.72
C ASP A 16 -7.89 0.58 5.72
N TRP A 17 -6.82 0.69 6.52
CA TRP A 17 -5.73 -0.29 6.54
C TRP A 17 -6.15 -1.74 6.83
N PRO A 18 -7.09 -2.04 7.76
CA PRO A 18 -7.56 -3.40 7.97
C PRO A 18 -8.07 -4.09 6.70
N THR A 19 -8.63 -3.33 5.76
CA THR A 19 -9.03 -3.80 4.42
C THR A 19 -7.83 -3.84 3.48
N MET A 20 -7.10 -2.72 3.37
CA MET A 20 -6.03 -2.56 2.38
C MET A 20 -4.83 -3.48 2.61
N ARG A 21 -4.55 -3.89 3.86
CA ARG A 21 -3.42 -4.78 4.20
C ARG A 21 -3.47 -6.12 3.47
N ARG A 22 -4.64 -6.56 3.00
CA ARG A 22 -4.77 -7.80 2.21
C ARG A 22 -4.04 -7.71 0.87
N ALA A 23 -3.96 -6.52 0.27
CA ALA A 23 -3.17 -6.30 -0.93
C ALA A 23 -1.67 -6.40 -0.61
N ALA A 24 -1.22 -5.77 0.49
CA ALA A 24 0.16 -5.84 0.95
C ALA A 24 0.60 -7.29 1.25
N GLU A 25 -0.22 -8.04 2.01
CA GLU A 25 0.02 -9.46 2.32
C GLU A 25 0.19 -10.32 1.05
N LEU A 26 -0.57 -10.03 -0.01
CA LEU A 26 -0.46 -10.74 -1.29
C LEU A 26 0.83 -10.37 -2.04
N LEU A 27 1.20 -9.08 -2.06
CA LEU A 27 2.41 -8.62 -2.72
C LEU A 27 3.68 -9.11 -2.02
N ASP A 28 3.66 -9.19 -0.68
CA ASP A 28 4.72 -9.83 0.12
C ASP A 28 4.89 -11.30 -0.29
N ALA A 29 3.79 -12.05 -0.40
CA ALA A 29 3.82 -13.47 -0.77
C ALA A 29 4.31 -13.72 -2.21
N LEU A 30 4.15 -12.74 -3.09
CA LEU A 30 4.61 -12.77 -4.48
C LEU A 30 6.01 -12.15 -4.66
N GLU A 31 6.64 -11.68 -3.58
CA GLU A 31 7.92 -10.96 -3.60
C GLU A 31 7.91 -9.75 -4.56
N VAL A 32 6.78 -9.07 -4.67
CA VAL A 32 6.63 -7.87 -5.51
C VAL A 32 6.88 -6.62 -4.66
N PRO A 33 7.84 -5.75 -5.00
CA PRO A 33 8.11 -4.53 -4.24
C PRO A 33 6.96 -3.52 -4.39
N TYR A 34 6.49 -3.00 -3.25
CA TYR A 34 5.43 -1.99 -3.19
C TYR A 34 5.71 -0.94 -2.11
N GLU A 35 4.96 0.15 -2.17
CA GLU A 35 4.85 1.15 -1.12
C GLU A 35 3.39 1.29 -0.68
N ALA A 36 3.16 1.77 0.55
CA ALA A 36 1.82 1.98 1.08
C ALA A 36 1.73 3.34 1.78
N GLU A 37 0.78 4.18 1.35
CA GLU A 37 0.63 5.55 1.85
C GLU A 37 -0.83 5.92 2.12
N VAL A 38 -1.03 6.80 3.11
CA VAL A 38 -2.32 7.46 3.32
C VAL A 38 -2.34 8.72 2.47
N VAL A 39 -3.18 8.73 1.44
CA VAL A 39 -3.37 9.86 0.52
C VAL A 39 -4.87 10.16 0.50
N SER A 40 -5.29 11.14 1.31
CA SER A 40 -6.71 11.47 1.42
C SER A 40 -7.11 12.47 0.34
N ALA A 41 -8.01 12.07 -0.56
CA ALA A 41 -8.55 12.98 -1.57
C ALA A 41 -9.17 14.26 -0.99
N HIS A 42 -9.64 14.21 0.25
CA HIS A 42 -10.34 15.32 0.92
C HIS A 42 -9.53 16.04 1.99
N ARG A 43 -8.47 15.40 2.53
CA ARG A 43 -7.84 15.84 3.80
C ARG A 43 -6.32 15.99 3.74
N THR A 44 -5.73 15.77 2.56
CA THR A 44 -4.28 15.67 2.29
C THR A 44 -3.60 14.71 3.26
#